data_AF-A0AAW0GNN1-F1
#
_entry.id   AF-A0AAW0GNN1-F1
#
_cell.length_a   1.000
_cell.length_b   1.000
_cell.length_c   1.000
_cell.angle_alpha   90.00
_cell.angle_beta   90.00
_cell.angle_gamma   90.00
#
_symmetry.space_group_name_H-M   'P 1'
#
loop_
_entity.id
_entity.type
_entity.pdbx_description
1 polymer ?
#
loop_
_entity_poly.entity_id
_entity_poly.type
_entity_poly.pdbx_seq_one_letter_code
_entity_poly.pdbx_strand_id
1 'polypeptide(L)'
;MTKEPLVNEEEEYIFPHGRGQKAPSAIPALRGLLRHTSTLKEGRDIPLAILPGSGINPTTVGPLVQELLSYGLEEIHLSAGGWVPSIMEYKPEGMGMGVGGEGEWGIWRTNEETVKEVRLIVDKIQQQFHDESGCA
;
A
#
# COMPACT_ATOMS: atom_id res chain seq x y z
N MET A 1 -3.39 -43.17 -3.33
CA MET A 1 -3.97 -42.15 -4.23
C MET A 1 -3.54 -40.80 -3.68
N THR A 2 -2.33 -40.39 -4.04
CA THR A 2 -1.70 -39.14 -3.61
C THR A 2 -2.28 -38.00 -4.45
N LYS A 3 -3.02 -37.09 -3.82
CA LYS A 3 -3.40 -35.83 -4.48
C LYS A 3 -2.17 -34.93 -4.44
N GLU A 4 -1.62 -34.63 -5.61
CA GLU A 4 -0.68 -33.52 -5.77
C GLU A 4 -1.41 -32.21 -5.43
N PRO A 5 -0.81 -31.31 -4.64
CA PRO A 5 -1.42 -30.03 -4.38
C PRO A 5 -1.27 -29.12 -5.60
N LEU A 6 -2.40 -28.52 -6.00
CA LEU A 6 -2.47 -27.48 -7.01
C LEU A 6 -1.63 -26.27 -6.55
N VAL A 7 -0.71 -25.85 -7.40
CA VAL A 7 0.06 -24.61 -7.22
C VAL A 7 -0.89 -23.45 -7.52
N ASN A 8 -1.17 -22.61 -6.53
CA ASN A 8 -1.97 -21.40 -6.73
C ASN A 8 -1.05 -20.29 -7.26
N GLU A 9 -1.42 -19.69 -8.39
CA GLU A 9 -0.67 -18.70 -9.17
C GLU A 9 -0.71 -17.26 -8.56
N GLU A 10 -0.82 -17.10 -7.24
CA GLU A 10 -1.05 -15.79 -6.61
C GLU A 10 0.19 -15.15 -5.94
N GLU A 11 1.39 -15.69 -6.12
CA GLU A 11 2.63 -15.10 -5.55
C GLU A 11 3.30 -14.09 -6.48
N GLU A 12 2.53 -13.14 -7.04
CA GLU A 12 3.07 -12.09 -7.94
C GLU A 12 3.51 -10.82 -7.18
N TYR A 13 3.03 -10.60 -5.96
CA TYR A 13 3.36 -9.42 -5.14
C TYR A 13 3.72 -9.79 -3.70
N ILE A 14 4.95 -9.44 -3.27
CA ILE A 14 5.34 -9.53 -1.86
C ILE A 14 4.87 -8.25 -1.16
N PHE A 15 3.97 -8.42 -0.18
CA PHE A 15 3.57 -7.38 0.78
C PHE A 15 4.47 -7.46 2.03
N PRO A 16 5.54 -6.66 2.15
CA PRO A 16 6.44 -6.72 3.29
C PRO A 16 5.80 -6.08 4.53
N HIS A 17 4.94 -6.83 5.23
CA HIS A 17 4.43 -6.49 6.57
C HIS A 17 5.06 -7.36 7.67
N GLY A 18 6.03 -8.20 7.33
CA GLY A 18 6.51 -9.35 8.13
C GLY A 18 7.11 -9.10 9.52
N ARG A 19 7.00 -7.90 10.12
CA ARG A 19 7.43 -7.60 11.49
C ARG A 19 6.48 -6.68 12.29
N GLY A 20 5.26 -6.43 11.82
CA GLY A 20 4.29 -5.55 12.51
C GLY A 20 4.59 -4.04 12.43
N GLN A 21 5.63 -3.65 11.68
CA GLN A 21 5.99 -2.25 11.43
C GLN A 21 5.25 -1.72 10.18
N LYS A 22 4.84 -0.45 10.21
CA LYS A 22 4.22 0.22 9.06
C LYS A 22 5.29 0.49 7.98
N ALA A 23 4.90 0.61 6.72
CA ALA A 23 5.83 0.84 5.61
C ALA A 23 6.76 2.05 5.83
N PRO A 24 6.28 3.20 6.35
CA PRO A 24 7.15 4.35 6.65
C PRO A 24 8.24 4.07 7.69
N SER A 25 7.99 3.18 8.65
CA SER A 25 9.01 2.76 9.63
C SER A 25 9.98 1.70 9.10
N ALA A 26 9.66 1.06 7.97
CA ALA A 26 10.43 -0.03 7.38
C ALA A 26 11.32 0.42 6.20
N ILE A 27 11.50 1.73 5.99
CA ILE A 27 12.28 2.29 4.86
C ILE A 27 13.65 1.62 4.67
N PRO A 28 14.49 1.40 5.70
CA PRO A 28 15.79 0.74 5.50
C PRO A 28 15.67 -0.69 4.95
N ALA A 29 14.67 -1.45 5.39
CA ALA A 29 14.42 -2.80 4.88
C ALA A 29 13.89 -2.76 3.45
N LEU A 30 12.97 -1.84 3.14
CA LEU A 30 12.42 -1.63 1.80
C LEU A 30 13.51 -1.25 0.79
N ARG A 31 14.45 -0.37 1.16
CA ARG A 31 15.62 -0.05 0.32
C ARG A 31 16.46 -1.29 0.00
N GLY A 32 16.69 -2.13 1.00
CA GLY A 32 17.42 -3.39 0.82
C GLY A 32 16.72 -4.30 -0.17
N LEU A 33 15.42 -4.51 0.02
CA LEU A 33 14.58 -5.33 -0.87
C LEU A 33 14.58 -4.79 -2.30
N LEU A 34 14.27 -3.51 -2.49
CA LEU A 34 14.23 -2.87 -3.80
C LEU A 34 15.54 -3.02 -4.57
N ARG A 35 16.68 -2.76 -3.92
CA ARG A 35 18.01 -2.96 -4.53
C ARG A 35 18.25 -4.41 -4.93
N HIS A 36 17.89 -5.36 -4.08
CA HIS A 36 18.03 -6.78 -4.40
C HIS A 36 17.12 -7.19 -5.55
N THR A 37 15.87 -6.72 -5.58
CA THR A 37 14.94 -7.03 -6.66
C THR A 37 15.41 -6.45 -7.99
N SER A 38 16.00 -5.25 -8.01
CA SER A 38 16.54 -4.66 -9.24
C SER A 38 17.63 -5.53 -9.86
N THR A 39 18.52 -6.14 -9.05
CA THR A 39 19.54 -7.08 -9.56
C THR A 39 18.96 -8.40 -10.07
N LEU A 40 17.74 -8.75 -9.63
CA LEU A 40 17.07 -9.99 -9.97
C LEU A 40 16.09 -9.85 -11.15
N LYS A 41 15.78 -8.61 -11.58
CA LYS A 41 14.90 -8.31 -12.72
C LYS A 41 15.54 -8.73 -14.05
N GLU A 42 16.87 -8.70 -14.16
CA GLU A 42 17.58 -9.13 -15.37
C GLU A 42 17.46 -10.65 -15.57
N GLY A 43 16.81 -11.06 -16.66
CA GLY A 43 16.72 -12.48 -17.08
C GLY A 43 15.53 -13.27 -16.56
N ARG A 44 14.51 -12.61 -15.96
CA ARG A 44 13.22 -13.25 -15.65
C ARG A 44 12.13 -12.81 -16.61
N ASP A 45 11.28 -13.75 -17.02
CA ASP A 45 10.08 -13.45 -17.79
C ASP A 45 9.03 -12.68 -16.96
N ILE A 46 9.02 -12.89 -15.64
CA ILE A 46 8.15 -12.20 -14.68
C ILE A 46 9.03 -11.50 -13.64
N PRO A 47 9.09 -10.15 -13.64
CA PRO A 47 9.91 -9.41 -12.69
C PRO A 47 9.28 -9.42 -11.30
N LEU A 48 10.10 -9.59 -10.26
CA LEU A 48 9.64 -9.47 -8.87
C LEU A 48 9.43 -7.99 -8.52
N ALA A 49 8.19 -7.63 -8.14
CA ALA A 49 7.83 -6.29 -7.68
C ALA A 49 7.69 -6.24 -6.15
N ILE A 50 8.13 -5.14 -5.54
CA ILE A 50 7.95 -4.86 -4.11
C ILE A 50 6.84 -3.84 -3.96
N LEU A 51 5.79 -4.18 -3.19
CA LEU A 51 4.61 -3.35 -2.99
C LEU A 51 4.43 -2.99 -1.51
N PRO A 52 5.00 -1.86 -1.03
CA PRO A 52 4.78 -1.37 0.33
C PRO A 52 3.31 -1.00 0.52
N GLY A 53 2.66 -1.52 1.59
CA GLY A 53 1.21 -1.35 1.77
C GLY A 53 0.71 -0.84 3.13
N SER A 54 1.51 -0.95 4.20
CA SER A 54 1.04 -0.66 5.56
C SER A 54 1.15 0.80 5.94
N GLY A 55 0.04 1.43 6.36
CA GLY A 55 0.05 2.77 6.95
C GLY A 55 0.34 3.90 5.97
N ILE A 56 0.18 3.65 4.67
CA ILE A 56 0.27 4.66 3.62
C ILE A 56 -0.98 5.52 3.62
N ASN A 57 -0.78 6.84 3.72
CA ASN A 57 -1.80 7.88 3.75
C ASN A 57 -1.16 9.22 3.35
N PRO A 58 -1.91 10.33 3.23
CA PRO A 58 -1.36 11.61 2.77
C PRO A 58 -0.16 12.13 3.57
N THR A 59 -0.11 11.85 4.88
CA THR A 59 0.99 12.31 5.74
C THR A 59 2.25 11.46 5.60
N THR A 60 2.11 10.19 5.20
CA THR A 60 3.21 9.21 5.19
C THR A 60 3.75 8.91 3.80
N VAL A 61 2.95 9.11 2.75
CA VAL A 61 3.34 8.76 1.37
C VAL A 61 4.50 9.61 0.86
N GLY A 62 4.53 10.90 1.21
CA GLY A 62 5.56 11.82 0.73
C GLY A 62 6.97 11.38 1.13
N PRO A 63 7.28 11.29 2.44
CA PRO A 63 8.58 10.81 2.91
C PRO A 63 8.91 9.40 2.41
N LEU A 64 7.93 8.50 2.33
CA LEU A 64 8.14 7.14 1.82
C LEU A 64 8.61 7.14 0.37
N VAL A 65 7.91 7.86 -0.51
CA VAL A 65 8.23 7.88 -1.95
C VAL A 65 9.54 8.60 -2.19
N GLN A 66 9.78 9.76 -1.56
CA GLN A 66 11.05 10.49 -1.68
C GLN A 66 12.27 9.61 -1.36
N GLU A 67 12.16 8.77 -0.34
CA GLU A 67 13.27 7.94 0.12
C GLU A 67 13.48 6.63 -0.65
N LEU A 68 12.48 6.19 -1.42
CA LEU A 68 12.48 4.88 -2.08
C LEU A 68 12.45 4.98 -3.62
N LEU A 69 12.06 6.13 -4.19
CA LEU A 69 11.96 6.31 -5.64
C LEU A 69 13.31 6.09 -6.34
N SER A 70 14.40 6.62 -5.77
CA SER A 70 15.78 6.41 -6.27
C SER A 70 16.27 4.96 -6.16
N TYR A 71 15.56 4.11 -5.42
CA TYR A 71 15.84 2.67 -5.30
C TYR A 71 14.97 1.81 -6.24
N GLY A 72 14.13 2.44 -7.08
CA GLY A 72 13.28 1.74 -8.04
C GLY A 72 11.90 1.36 -7.50
N LEU A 73 11.35 2.14 -6.56
CA LEU A 73 9.95 2.00 -6.15
C LEU A 73 9.03 2.36 -7.32
N GLU A 74 8.21 1.41 -7.75
CA GLU A 74 7.26 1.57 -8.86
C GLU A 74 5.80 1.66 -8.38
N GLU A 75 5.47 0.99 -7.26
CA GLU A 75 4.10 0.83 -6.81
C GLU A 75 3.96 0.99 -5.29
N ILE A 76 2.79 1.44 -4.85
CA ILE A 76 2.39 1.51 -3.44
C ILE A 76 0.96 1.00 -3.27
N HIS A 77 0.69 0.38 -2.12
CA HIS A 77 -0.66 -0.07 -1.76
C HIS A 77 -1.21 0.78 -0.62
N LEU A 78 -2.46 1.20 -0.73
CA LEU A 78 -3.18 1.93 0.32
C LEU A 78 -4.63 1.48 0.37
N SER A 79 -5.20 1.38 1.57
CA SER A 79 -6.63 1.11 1.73
C SER A 79 -7.48 2.37 1.53
N ALA A 80 -6.94 3.54 1.94
CA ALA A 80 -7.64 4.81 2.08
C ALA A 80 -9.02 4.65 2.77
N GLY A 81 -9.14 3.68 3.67
CA GLY A 81 -10.41 3.32 4.29
C GLY A 81 -10.79 4.25 5.43
N GLY A 82 -12.08 4.55 5.53
CA GLY A 82 -12.68 5.28 6.64
C GLY A 82 -14.12 4.82 6.91
N TRP A 83 -14.61 5.11 8.10
CA TRP A 83 -16.01 4.84 8.47
C TRP A 83 -16.92 5.93 7.92
N VAL A 84 -17.98 5.50 7.23
CA VAL A 84 -19.09 6.36 6.81
C VAL A 84 -20.31 6.03 7.67
N PRO A 85 -21.03 7.02 8.22
CA PRO A 85 -22.22 6.74 9.01
C PRO A 85 -23.29 6.04 8.15
N SER A 86 -23.93 5.01 8.71
CA SER A 86 -25.07 4.37 8.05
C SER A 86 -26.30 5.27 8.03
N ILE A 87 -27.00 5.22 6.91
CA ILE A 87 -28.30 5.87 6.66
C ILE A 87 -29.47 5.20 7.37
N MET A 88 -29.25 4.06 8.05
CA MET A 88 -30.29 3.40 8.85
C MET A 88 -30.77 4.32 9.96
N GLU A 89 -32.08 4.55 10.02
CA GLU A 89 -32.71 5.39 11.04
C GLU A 89 -32.91 4.62 12.34
N TYR A 90 -33.33 3.35 12.25
CA TYR A 90 -33.54 2.49 13.41
C TYR A 90 -32.29 1.66 13.71
N LYS A 91 -31.66 1.95 14.86
CA LYS A 91 -30.40 1.34 15.33
C LYS A 91 -30.56 0.84 16.77
N PRO A 92 -31.15 -0.36 16.97
CA PRO A 92 -31.36 -0.90 18.31
C PRO A 92 -30.03 -1.13 19.02
N GLU A 93 -29.98 -0.76 20.31
CA GLU A 93 -28.80 -0.96 21.15
C GLU A 93 -28.55 -2.45 21.39
N GLY A 94 -27.27 -2.86 21.40
CA GLY A 94 -26.85 -4.24 21.65
C GLY A 94 -27.09 -5.22 20.49
N MET A 95 -27.43 -4.72 19.30
CA MET A 95 -27.73 -5.53 18.12
C MET A 95 -26.77 -5.33 16.94
N GLY A 96 -25.73 -4.50 17.08
CA GLY A 96 -24.76 -4.42 16.02
C GLY A 96 -23.81 -5.63 16.04
N MET A 97 -23.49 -6.06 14.83
CA MET A 97 -22.56 -7.16 14.55
C MET A 97 -21.22 -6.61 14.05
N GLY A 98 -21.01 -5.30 14.19
CA GLY A 98 -19.88 -4.55 13.67
C GLY A 98 -18.66 -4.55 14.59
N VAL A 99 -17.76 -3.60 14.38
CA VAL A 99 -16.52 -3.47 15.17
C VAL A 99 -16.71 -2.71 16.49
N GLY A 100 -17.94 -2.38 16.88
CA GLY A 100 -18.24 -1.50 18.00
C GLY A 100 -18.04 -0.01 17.69
N GLY A 101 -18.52 0.86 18.58
CA GLY A 101 -18.35 2.31 18.48
C GLY A 101 -18.96 2.91 17.21
N GLU A 102 -18.22 3.81 16.53
CA GLU A 102 -18.64 4.43 15.26
C GLU A 102 -18.82 3.41 14.12
N GLY A 103 -18.19 2.24 14.22
CA GLY A 103 -18.27 1.16 13.25
C GLY A 103 -19.38 0.15 13.52
N GLU A 104 -20.18 0.32 14.59
CA GLU A 104 -21.28 -0.58 14.93
C GLU A 104 -22.33 -0.64 13.82
N TRP A 105 -22.66 0.54 13.30
CA TRP A 105 -23.50 0.73 12.13
C TRP A 105 -22.74 1.41 11.00
N GLY A 106 -21.48 1.78 11.20
CA GLY A 106 -20.66 2.41 10.18
C GLY A 106 -20.39 1.47 8.99
N ILE A 107 -20.18 2.05 7.83
CA ILE A 107 -19.76 1.33 6.63
C ILE A 107 -18.30 1.69 6.38
N TRP A 108 -17.40 0.71 6.43
CA TRP A 108 -16.01 0.92 6.03
C TRP A 108 -15.95 1.07 4.51
N ARG A 109 -15.52 2.22 4.02
CA ARG A 109 -15.38 2.50 2.59
C ARG A 109 -14.06 3.20 2.30
N THR A 110 -13.54 2.98 1.11
CA THR A 110 -12.46 3.79 0.56
C THR A 110 -12.93 5.22 0.39
N ASN A 111 -12.16 6.16 0.93
CA ASN A 111 -12.40 7.59 0.85
C ASN A 111 -11.72 8.15 -0.40
N GLU A 112 -12.52 8.71 -1.32
CA GLU A 112 -12.05 9.23 -2.60
C GLU A 112 -11.11 10.43 -2.43
N GLU A 113 -11.39 11.35 -1.48
CA GLU A 113 -10.54 12.51 -1.23
C GLU A 113 -9.13 12.11 -0.80
N THR A 114 -9.02 11.08 0.05
CA THR A 114 -7.75 10.53 0.54
C THR A 114 -6.94 9.92 -0.60
N VAL A 115 -7.60 9.18 -1.50
CA VAL A 115 -6.94 8.63 -2.70
C VAL A 115 -6.43 9.75 -3.60
N LYS A 116 -7.26 10.77 -3.84
CA LYS A 116 -6.88 11.95 -4.64
C LYS A 116 -5.69 12.69 -4.03
N GLU A 117 -5.70 12.92 -2.73
CA GLU A 117 -4.62 13.62 -2.03
C GLU A 117 -3.30 12.85 -2.11
N VAL A 118 -3.33 11.54 -1.84
CA VAL A 118 -2.14 10.68 -2.01
C VAL A 118 -1.64 10.74 -3.44
N ARG A 119 -2.54 10.65 -4.44
CA ARG A 119 -2.16 10.72 -5.85
C ARG A 119 -1.46 12.04 -6.19
N LEU A 120 -2.01 13.17 -5.77
CA LEU A 120 -1.42 14.50 -6.00
C LEU A 120 -0.02 14.63 -5.40
N ILE A 121 0.19 14.09 -4.19
CA ILE A 121 1.51 14.11 -3.54
C ILE A 121 2.52 13.27 -4.34
N VAL A 122 2.12 12.07 -4.76
CA VAL A 122 2.98 11.18 -5.56
C VAL A 122 3.33 11.81 -6.90
N ASP A 123 2.36 12.34 -7.63
CA ASP A 123 2.57 13.00 -8.93
C ASP A 123 3.56 14.16 -8.81
N LYS A 124 3.41 14.99 -7.77
CA LYS A 124 4.32 16.11 -7.52
C LYS A 124 5.76 15.64 -7.27
N ILE A 125 5.95 14.61 -6.45
CA ILE A 125 7.28 14.07 -6.14
C ILE A 125 7.89 13.42 -7.39
N GLN A 126 7.09 12.68 -8.14
CA GLN A 126 7.52 12.05 -9.38
C GLN A 126 7.99 13.10 -10.41
N GLN A 127 7.22 14.17 -10.59
CA GLN A 127 7.59 15.27 -11.47
C GLN A 127 8.91 15.91 -11.06
N GLN A 128 9.07 16.24 -9.76
CA GLN A 128 10.31 16.80 -9.21
C GLN A 128 11.51 15.88 -9.45
N PHE A 129 11.34 14.57 -9.22
CA PHE A 129 12.39 13.59 -9.44
C PHE A 129 12.81 13.48 -10.91
N HIS A 130 11.86 13.54 -11.84
CA HIS A 130 12.15 13.55 -13.28
C HIS A 130 12.87 14.83 -13.73
N ASP A 131 12.45 15.99 -13.21
CA ASP A 131 13.09 17.28 -13.51
C ASP A 131 14.55 17.31 -13.01
N GLU A 132 14.81 16.75 -11.83
CA GLU A 132 16.16 16.63 -11.25
C GLU A 132 17.03 15.60 -11.98
N SER A 133 16.45 14.47 -12.40
CA SER A 133 17.17 13.37 -13.09
C SER A 133 17.42 13.65 -14.57
N GLY A 134 16.60 14.48 -15.21
CA GLY A 134 16.70 14.85 -16.62
C GLY A 134 17.70 15.97 -16.93
N CYS A 135 18.28 16.59 -15.90
CA CYS A 135 19.32 17.63 -16.03
C CYS A 135 20.76 17.06 -15.92
N ALA A 136 20.91 15.73 -15.82
CA ALA A 136 22.19 15.03 -15.71
C ALA A 136 22.65 14.42 -17.05
#